data_AF-A0AAX3F082-F1
#
_entry.id   AF-A0AAX3F082-F1
#
_cell.length_a   1.000
_cell.length_b   1.000
_cell.length_c   1.000
_cell.angle_alpha   90.00
_cell.angle_beta   90.00
_cell.angle_gamma   90.00
#
_symmetry.space_group_name_H-M   'P 1'
#
loop_
_entity.id
_entity.type
_entity.pdbx_description
1 polymer ?
#
loop_
_entity_poly.entity_id
_entity_poly.type
_entity_poly.pdbx_seq_one_letter_code
_entity_poly.pdbx_strand_id
1 'polypeptide(L)'
;MVNSKIRSAKVDLPWSIWAIIEKVLILFFCIFSNLLYYILYLIYRHKKLFYSFIFGKDCIIFAALYSISILINRRLMTKTEFIKAVSDKTGLTVGELNRVFDGFVYVLQEQLVAGEKVQLSNLGIFDVATRAERTIKNHFTGKEQVVAAKKVVKYKPSKYLTDVVNE
;
A
#
# COMPACT_ATOMS: atom_id res chain seq x y z
N MET A 1 -9.53 20.19 -54.95
CA MET A 1 -9.19 19.95 -53.53
C MET A 1 -7.79 19.36 -53.48
N VAL A 2 -6.89 20.05 -52.79
CA VAL A 2 -5.44 19.85 -52.81
C VAL A 2 -5.01 18.88 -51.70
N ASN A 3 -4.02 18.05 -52.07
CA ASN A 3 -2.94 17.46 -51.28
C ASN A 3 -2.95 15.97 -50.91
N SER A 4 -2.03 15.31 -51.62
CA SER A 4 -1.37 14.03 -51.45
C SER A 4 -0.61 13.87 -50.12
N LYS A 5 -0.84 12.72 -49.48
CA LYS A 5 0.20 11.72 -49.18
C LYS A 5 1.51 12.28 -48.58
N ILE A 6 1.52 12.57 -47.27
CA ILE A 6 2.77 12.63 -46.50
C ILE A 6 3.25 11.19 -46.30
N ARG A 7 4.09 10.71 -47.21
CA ARG A 7 4.82 9.45 -47.06
C ARG A 7 6.09 9.78 -46.26
N SER A 8 6.25 9.18 -45.08
CA SER A 8 7.44 9.33 -44.24
C SER A 8 8.70 9.03 -45.06
N ALA A 9 9.53 10.04 -45.29
CA ALA A 9 10.83 9.86 -45.91
C ALA A 9 11.73 9.10 -44.94
N LYS A 10 12.01 7.82 -45.22
CA LYS A 10 13.14 7.11 -44.62
C LYS A 10 14.39 7.73 -45.23
N VAL A 11 15.21 8.37 -44.40
CA VAL A 11 16.51 8.89 -44.80
C VAL A 11 17.45 7.68 -44.91
N ASP A 12 17.56 7.12 -46.11
CA ASP A 12 18.44 5.98 -46.38
C ASP A 12 19.88 6.48 -46.51
N LEU A 13 20.59 6.57 -45.38
CA LEU A 13 22.00 6.96 -45.33
C LEU A 13 22.90 5.78 -45.81
N PRO A 14 23.96 6.05 -46.60
CA PRO A 14 24.91 5.03 -47.04
C PRO A 14 25.52 4.24 -45.87
N TRP A 15 25.78 2.96 -46.09
CA TRP A 15 26.37 2.03 -45.10
C TRP A 15 27.66 2.56 -44.45
N SER A 16 28.45 3.34 -45.19
CA SER A 16 29.66 3.99 -44.67
C SER A 16 29.38 4.99 -43.56
N ILE A 17 28.25 5.71 -43.63
CA ILE A 17 27.84 6.69 -42.61
C ILE A 17 27.28 5.98 -41.39
N TRP A 18 26.54 4.87 -41.59
CA TRP A 18 26.04 4.05 -40.49
C TRP A 18 27.17 3.43 -39.67
N ALA A 19 28.23 2.94 -40.34
CA ALA A 19 29.43 2.42 -39.68
C ALA A 19 30.22 3.49 -38.90
N ILE A 20 30.19 4.75 -39.33
CA ILE A 20 30.82 5.86 -38.60
C ILE A 20 29.99 6.22 -37.36
N ILE A 21 28.67 6.27 -37.49
CA ILE A 21 27.76 6.56 -36.37
C ILE A 21 27.90 5.50 -35.29
N GLU A 22 27.95 4.22 -35.65
CA GLU A 22 28.10 3.11 -34.71
C GLU A 22 29.45 3.18 -33.95
N LYS A 23 30.55 3.48 -34.65
CA LYS A 23 31.87 3.64 -34.02
C LYS A 23 31.95 4.86 -33.10
N VAL A 24 31.30 5.97 -33.46
CA VAL A 24 31.21 7.17 -32.62
C VAL A 24 30.34 6.89 -31.38
N LEU A 25 29.25 6.13 -31.52
CA LEU A 25 28.39 5.74 -30.40
C LEU A 25 29.14 4.84 -29.40
N ILE A 26 29.92 3.88 -29.90
CA ILE A 26 30.72 2.97 -29.06
C ILE A 26 31.82 3.74 -28.32
N LEU A 27 32.51 4.67 -29.00
CA LEU A 27 33.49 5.55 -28.36
C LEU A 27 32.86 6.45 -27.29
N PHE A 28 31.67 6.99 -27.56
CA PHE A 28 30.91 7.78 -26.60
C PHE A 28 30.49 6.96 -25.37
N PHE A 29 30.00 5.73 -25.57
CA PHE A 29 29.65 4.81 -24.49
C PHE A 29 30.87 4.40 -23.66
N CYS A 30 32.02 4.19 -24.31
CA CYS A 30 33.26 3.77 -23.64
C CYS A 30 33.88 4.90 -22.80
N ILE A 31 33.82 6.14 -23.29
CA ILE A 31 34.23 7.34 -22.54
C ILE A 31 33.26 7.58 -21.36
N PHE A 32 31.95 7.45 -21.59
CA PHE A 32 30.95 7.65 -20.53
C PHE A 32 31.04 6.58 -19.43
N SER A 33 31.33 5.32 -19.79
CA SER A 33 31.52 4.24 -18.82
C SER A 33 32.77 4.44 -17.96
N ASN A 34 33.89 4.90 -18.54
CA ASN A 34 35.11 5.20 -17.78
C ASN A 34 34.94 6.44 -16.88
N LEU A 35 34.21 7.46 -17.36
CA LEU A 35 33.87 8.63 -16.54
C LEU A 35 32.97 8.25 -15.36
N LEU A 36 31.99 7.37 -15.58
CA LEU A 36 31.11 6.87 -14.52
C LEU A 36 31.88 6.03 -13.50
N TYR A 37 32.82 5.19 -13.95
CA TYR A 37 33.69 4.42 -13.05
C TYR A 37 34.63 5.32 -12.24
N TYR A 38 35.16 6.39 -12.84
CA TYR A 38 36.02 7.35 -12.15
C TYR A 38 35.24 8.19 -11.12
N ILE A 39 33.99 8.57 -11.44
CA ILE A 39 33.08 9.24 -10.50
C ILE A 39 32.72 8.31 -9.34
N LEU A 40 32.37 7.04 -9.62
CA LEU A 40 32.09 6.04 -8.59
C LEU A 40 33.33 5.74 -7.73
N TYR A 41 34.52 5.71 -8.32
CA TYR A 41 35.79 5.56 -7.62
C TYR A 41 36.13 6.79 -6.76
N LEU A 42 35.87 8.02 -7.23
CA LEU A 42 35.98 9.25 -6.45
C LEU A 42 35.01 9.27 -5.25
N ILE A 43 33.77 8.83 -5.46
CA ILE A 43 32.76 8.65 -4.40
C ILE A 43 33.22 7.57 -3.40
N TYR A 44 33.81 6.48 -3.88
CA TYR A 44 34.35 5.40 -3.04
C TYR A 44 35.60 5.83 -2.25
N ARG A 45 36.45 6.68 -2.83
CA ARG A 45 37.69 7.18 -2.22
C ARG A 45 37.45 8.20 -1.09
N HIS A 46 36.34 8.95 -1.14
CA HIS A 46 35.93 9.88 -0.09
C HIS A 46 35.02 9.26 1.01
N LYS A 47 35.03 7.92 1.19
CA LYS A 47 34.29 7.24 2.27
C LYS A 47 34.65 7.68 3.70
N LYS A 48 35.76 8.40 3.90
CA LYS A 48 36.19 8.84 5.23
C LYS A 48 35.39 10.03 5.79
N LEU A 49 34.65 10.76 4.95
CA LEU A 49 33.76 11.86 5.39
C LEU A 49 32.29 11.47 5.48
N PHE A 50 31.88 10.36 4.85
CA PHE A 50 30.49 9.92 4.84
C PHE A 50 30.13 9.03 6.04
N TYR A 51 31.10 8.30 6.60
CA TYR A 51 30.87 7.47 7.81
C TYR A 51 30.70 8.27 9.10
N SER A 52 31.25 9.49 9.19
CA SER A 52 30.99 10.39 10.33
C SER A 52 29.63 11.06 10.27
N PHE A 53 28.99 11.13 9.09
CA PHE A 53 27.64 11.68 8.93
C PHE A 53 26.54 10.65 9.27
N ILE A 54 26.84 9.36 9.15
CA ILE A 54 25.92 8.26 9.50
C ILE A 54 25.95 7.93 11.00
N PHE A 55 27.03 8.25 11.72
CA PHE A 55 27.15 8.01 13.18
C PHE A 55 26.98 9.27 14.04
N GLY A 56 26.22 10.27 13.56
CA GLY A 56 25.81 11.46 14.30
C GLY A 56 24.29 11.50 14.54
N LYS A 57 23.81 12.51 15.29
CA LYS A 57 22.39 12.71 15.70
C LYS A 57 21.36 12.61 14.56
N ASP A 58 21.80 12.69 13.31
CA ASP A 58 20.99 12.61 12.10
C ASP A 58 20.51 11.20 11.74
N CYS A 59 21.15 10.14 12.27
CA CYS A 59 20.73 8.75 12.01
C CYS A 59 19.42 8.39 12.74
N ILE A 60 19.17 8.99 13.90
CA ILE A 60 17.91 8.84 14.64
C ILE A 60 16.78 9.54 13.87
N ILE A 61 17.06 10.69 13.26
CA ILE A 61 16.08 11.44 12.47
C ILE A 61 15.71 10.66 11.20
N PHE A 62 16.68 10.08 10.49
CA PHE A 62 16.39 9.28 9.30
C PHE A 62 15.64 7.98 9.64
N ALA A 63 16.01 7.30 10.74
CA ALA A 63 15.26 6.13 11.23
C ALA A 63 13.85 6.49 11.70
N ALA A 64 13.68 7.64 12.38
CA ALA A 64 12.37 8.14 12.80
C ALA A 64 11.51 8.54 11.60
N LEU A 65 12.06 9.25 10.60
CA LEU A 65 11.35 9.61 9.37
C LEU A 65 11.01 8.40 8.51
N TYR A 66 11.87 7.38 8.46
CA TYR A 66 11.57 6.11 7.79
C TYR A 66 10.48 5.33 8.53
N SER A 67 10.51 5.31 9.86
CA SER A 67 9.46 4.70 10.70
C SER A 67 8.13 5.46 10.58
N ILE A 68 8.17 6.79 10.52
CA ILE A 68 7.02 7.66 10.28
C ILE A 68 6.48 7.45 8.86
N SER A 69 7.34 7.32 7.85
CA SER A 69 6.94 6.97 6.47
C SER A 69 6.25 5.60 6.41
N ILE A 70 6.78 4.58 7.09
CA ILE A 70 6.16 3.25 7.20
C ILE A 70 4.80 3.33 7.92
N LEU A 71 4.69 4.15 8.98
CA LEU A 71 3.44 4.36 9.71
C LEU A 71 2.40 5.17 8.92
N ILE A 72 2.84 6.10 8.06
CA ILE A 72 1.97 6.92 7.19
C ILE A 72 1.50 6.12 5.96
N ASN A 73 2.24 5.11 5.50
CA ASN A 73 1.90 4.30 4.32
C ASN A 73 0.91 3.16 4.60
N ARG A 74 0.00 3.35 5.56
CA ARG A 74 -1.13 2.44 5.76
C ARG A 74 -2.16 2.71 4.65
N ARG A 75 -2.10 1.95 3.55
CA ARG A 75 -3.17 1.99 2.52
C ARG A 75 -4.50 1.63 3.18
N LEU A 76 -5.41 2.61 3.24
CA LEU A 76 -6.80 2.39 3.60
C LEU A 76 -7.55 1.94 2.34
N MET A 77 -7.94 0.66 2.27
CA MET A 77 -8.78 0.17 1.18
C MET A 77 -10.22 0.62 1.43
N THR A 78 -10.78 1.38 0.50
CA THR A 78 -12.17 1.89 0.59
C THR A 78 -13.17 0.86 0.07
N LYS A 79 -14.47 1.03 0.36
CA LYS A 79 -15.55 0.13 -0.13
C LYS A 79 -15.50 -0.04 -1.65
N THR A 80 -15.24 1.05 -2.39
CA THR A 80 -15.20 1.02 -3.86
C THR A 80 -14.02 0.22 -4.39
N GLU A 81 -12.84 0.35 -3.78
CA GLU A 81 -11.65 -0.44 -4.13
C GLU A 81 -11.83 -1.92 -3.76
N PHE A 82 -12.43 -2.19 -2.60
CA PHE A 82 -12.76 -3.55 -2.18
C PHE A 82 -13.70 -4.23 -3.19
N ILE A 83 -14.77 -3.56 -3.60
CA ILE A 83 -15.73 -4.11 -4.57
C ILE A 83 -15.09 -4.34 -5.93
N LYS A 84 -14.20 -3.45 -6.39
CA LYS A 84 -13.42 -3.67 -7.61
C LYS A 84 -12.54 -4.91 -7.49
N ALA A 85 -11.81 -5.07 -6.40
CA ALA A 85 -10.99 -6.26 -6.17
C ALA A 85 -11.81 -7.56 -6.10
N VAL A 86 -13.04 -7.52 -5.57
CA VAL A 86 -13.96 -8.67 -5.59
C VAL A 86 -14.49 -8.92 -7.01
N SER A 87 -14.79 -7.86 -7.76
CA SER A 87 -15.20 -7.93 -9.18
C SER A 87 -14.13 -8.61 -10.03
N ASP A 88 -12.86 -8.24 -9.86
CA ASP A 88 -11.74 -8.84 -10.57
C ASP A 88 -11.60 -10.35 -10.29
N LYS A 89 -11.96 -10.79 -9.07
CA LYS A 89 -11.88 -12.20 -8.67
C LYS A 89 -13.12 -13.03 -9.05
N THR A 90 -14.29 -12.41 -9.15
CA THR A 90 -15.58 -13.11 -9.34
C THR A 90 -16.15 -12.94 -10.74
N GLY A 91 -15.68 -11.97 -11.51
CA GLY A 91 -16.22 -11.61 -12.82
C GLY A 91 -17.58 -10.91 -12.78
N LEU A 92 -18.12 -10.62 -11.59
CA LEU A 92 -19.41 -9.95 -11.42
C LEU A 92 -19.31 -8.45 -11.66
N THR A 93 -20.39 -7.84 -12.12
CA THR A 93 -20.43 -6.39 -12.33
C THR A 93 -20.37 -5.63 -11.00
N VAL A 94 -19.76 -4.44 -11.01
CA VAL A 94 -19.66 -3.58 -9.82
C VAL A 94 -21.05 -3.23 -9.27
N GLY A 95 -22.06 -3.09 -10.13
CA GLY A 95 -23.43 -2.79 -9.71
C GLY A 95 -24.08 -3.93 -8.92
N GLU A 96 -23.92 -5.17 -9.38
CA GLU A 96 -24.46 -6.36 -8.71
C GLU A 96 -23.72 -6.62 -7.40
N LEU A 97 -22.40 -6.49 -7.38
CA LEU A 97 -21.61 -6.67 -6.17
C LEU A 97 -21.94 -5.67 -5.06
N ASN A 98 -22.26 -4.42 -5.41
CA ASN A 98 -22.74 -3.45 -4.42
C ASN A 98 -24.03 -3.95 -3.75
N ARG A 99 -25.00 -4.46 -4.54
CA ARG A 99 -26.26 -4.99 -4.00
C ARG A 99 -26.03 -6.19 -3.10
N VAL A 100 -25.17 -7.12 -3.52
CA VAL A 100 -24.81 -8.30 -2.72
C VAL A 100 -24.12 -7.88 -1.42
N PHE A 101 -23.18 -6.95 -1.49
CA PHE A 101 -22.46 -6.45 -0.31
C PHE A 101 -23.38 -5.74 0.68
N ASP A 102 -24.27 -4.88 0.19
CA ASP A 102 -25.23 -4.18 1.04
C ASP A 102 -26.23 -5.16 1.68
N GLY A 103 -26.68 -6.17 0.94
CA GLY A 103 -27.49 -7.26 1.49
C GLY A 103 -26.75 -8.08 2.55
N PHE A 104 -25.46 -8.39 2.32
CA PHE A 104 -24.61 -9.06 3.32
C PHE A 104 -24.51 -8.24 4.61
N VAL A 105 -24.25 -6.94 4.50
CA VAL A 105 -24.16 -6.05 5.66
C VAL A 105 -25.50 -5.95 6.38
N TYR A 106 -26.62 -5.89 5.65
CA TYR A 106 -27.95 -5.82 6.21
C TYR A 106 -28.29 -7.06 7.03
N VAL A 107 -28.15 -8.26 6.46
CA VAL A 107 -28.39 -9.53 7.16
C VAL A 107 -27.48 -9.63 8.39
N LEU A 108 -26.21 -9.27 8.27
CA LEU A 108 -25.28 -9.29 9.39
C LEU A 108 -25.72 -8.33 10.51
N GLN A 109 -26.24 -7.15 10.19
CA GLN A 109 -26.78 -6.22 11.19
C GLN A 109 -28.03 -6.78 11.87
N GLU A 110 -28.97 -7.36 11.13
CA GLU A 110 -30.19 -7.94 11.69
C GLU A 110 -29.87 -9.04 12.72
N GLN A 111 -28.96 -9.96 12.37
CA GLN A 111 -28.55 -11.04 13.27
C GLN A 111 -27.87 -10.50 14.54
N LEU A 112 -27.05 -9.45 14.42
CA LEU A 112 -26.42 -8.82 15.58
C LEU A 112 -27.41 -8.05 16.45
N VAL A 113 -28.45 -7.45 15.86
CA VAL A 113 -29.51 -6.79 16.65
C VAL A 113 -30.34 -7.82 17.42
N ALA A 114 -30.62 -8.97 16.80
CA ALA A 114 -31.24 -10.12 17.46
C ALA A 114 -30.39 -10.70 18.61
N GLY A 115 -29.07 -10.40 18.62
CA GLY A 115 -28.14 -10.92 19.61
C GLY A 115 -27.63 -12.33 19.28
N GLU A 116 -27.82 -12.76 18.04
CA GLU A 116 -27.36 -14.06 17.56
C GLU A 116 -25.88 -14.05 17.20
N LYS A 117 -25.28 -15.24 17.21
CA LYS A 117 -23.89 -15.44 16.83
C LYS A 117 -23.80 -15.78 15.35
N VAL A 118 -23.05 -14.99 14.60
CA VAL A 118 -22.82 -15.23 13.18
C VAL A 118 -21.42 -15.81 13.01
N GLN A 119 -21.34 -17.06 12.57
CA GLN A 119 -20.07 -17.75 12.28
C GLN A 119 -19.84 -17.81 10.77
N LEU A 120 -18.71 -17.24 10.32
CA LEU A 120 -18.24 -17.31 8.94
C LEU A 120 -16.89 -18.04 8.93
N SER A 121 -16.87 -19.29 8.45
CA SER A 121 -15.75 -20.23 8.63
C SER A 121 -14.36 -19.68 8.26
N ASN A 122 -14.27 -18.82 7.25
CA ASN A 122 -13.00 -18.27 6.74
C ASN A 122 -12.67 -16.87 7.28
N LEU A 123 -13.62 -16.19 7.93
CA LEU A 123 -13.43 -14.85 8.48
C LEU A 123 -13.31 -14.94 10.01
N GLY A 124 -14.35 -15.44 10.67
CA GLY A 124 -14.42 -15.49 12.13
C GLY A 124 -15.84 -15.57 12.66
N ILE A 125 -15.97 -15.26 13.94
CA ILE A 125 -17.25 -15.28 14.68
C ILE A 125 -17.57 -13.86 15.14
N PHE A 126 -18.77 -13.39 14.81
CA PHE A 126 -19.35 -12.19 15.36
C PHE A 126 -20.30 -12.57 16.50
N ASP A 127 -20.09 -11.97 17.66
CA ASP A 127 -20.83 -12.26 18.89
C ASP A 127 -21.27 -10.96 19.55
N VAL A 128 -22.44 -10.95 20.20
CA VAL A 128 -22.95 -9.79 20.93
C VAL A 128 -22.87 -10.06 22.42
N ALA A 129 -22.04 -9.28 23.10
CA ALA A 129 -21.88 -9.38 24.54
C ALA A 129 -22.43 -8.13 25.23
N THR A 130 -23.23 -8.34 26.27
CA THR A 130 -23.65 -7.26 27.15
C THR A 130 -22.51 -6.90 28.09
N ARG A 131 -22.09 -5.63 28.10
CA ARG A 131 -21.19 -5.09 29.11
C ARG A 131 -22.03 -4.49 30.23
N ALA A 132 -21.83 -4.98 31.45
CA ALA A 132 -22.50 -4.48 32.64
C ALA A 132 -22.11 -3.01 32.91
N GLU A 133 -22.98 -2.34 33.66
CA GLU A 133 -22.73 -1.01 34.17
C GLU A 133 -21.46 -1.00 35.03
N ARG A 134 -20.64 0.03 34.84
CA ARG A 134 -19.43 0.22 35.62
C ARG A 134 -19.13 1.70 35.80
N THR A 135 -18.63 2.02 36.98
CA THR A 135 -18.13 3.35 37.30
C THR A 135 -16.70 3.49 36.79
N ILE A 136 -16.46 4.51 35.97
CA ILE A 136 -15.13 4.86 35.49
C ILE A 136 -14.75 6.22 36.08
N LYS A 137 -13.56 6.30 36.66
CA LYS A 137 -12.98 7.57 37.12
C LYS A 137 -12.22 8.24 35.99
N ASN A 138 -12.55 9.49 35.68
CA ASN A 138 -11.78 10.25 34.69
C ASN A 138 -10.39 10.59 35.26
N HIS A 139 -9.33 10.13 34.61
CA HIS A 139 -7.95 10.32 35.07
C HIS A 139 -7.55 11.80 35.18
N PHE A 140 -8.14 12.68 34.36
CA PHE A 140 -7.80 14.10 34.30
C PHE A 140 -8.59 14.96 35.29
N THR A 141 -9.86 14.62 35.54
CA THR A 141 -10.76 15.45 36.39
C THR A 141 -11.10 14.80 37.72
N GLY A 142 -10.76 13.53 37.92
CA GLY A 142 -11.02 12.78 39.15
C GLY A 142 -12.50 12.46 39.41
N LYS A 143 -13.42 12.99 38.60
CA LYS A 143 -14.86 12.76 38.73
C LYS A 143 -15.21 11.34 38.32
N GLU A 144 -16.11 10.73 39.08
CA GLU A 144 -16.69 9.43 38.77
C GLU A 144 -17.83 9.59 37.76
N GLN A 145 -17.81 8.77 36.72
CA GLN A 145 -18.86 8.73 35.70
C GLN A 145 -19.35 7.30 35.56
N VAL A 146 -20.67 7.12 35.66
CA VAL A 146 -21.33 5.85 35.44
C VAL A 146 -21.51 5.64 33.94
N VAL A 147 -20.99 4.52 33.43
CA VAL A 147 -21.24 4.08 32.05
C VAL A 147 -22.33 3.02 32.10
N ALA A 148 -23.51 3.38 31.57
CA ALA A 148 -24.66 2.49 31.50
C ALA A 148 -24.34 1.17 30.77
N ALA A 149 -25.09 0.12 31.11
CA ALA A 149 -24.97 -1.17 30.46
C ALA A 149 -25.21 -1.03 28.95
N LYS A 150 -24.32 -1.62 28.13
CA LYS A 150 -24.41 -1.54 26.67
C LYS A 150 -24.06 -2.85 26.00
N LYS A 151 -24.73 -3.14 24.89
CA LYS A 151 -24.37 -4.24 24.00
C LYS A 151 -23.13 -3.86 23.20
N VAL A 152 -22.19 -4.78 23.09
CA VAL A 152 -20.95 -4.60 22.32
C VAL A 152 -20.76 -5.78 21.40
N VAL A 153 -20.53 -5.49 20.12
CA VAL A 153 -20.16 -6.49 19.12
C VAL A 153 -18.70 -6.87 19.34
N LYS A 154 -18.45 -8.17 19.45
CA LYS A 154 -17.12 -8.78 19.52
C LYS A 154 -16.89 -9.56 18.23
N TYR A 155 -15.77 -9.28 17.56
CA TYR A 155 -15.29 -10.08 16.46
C TYR A 155 -14.13 -10.95 16.93
N LYS A 156 -14.23 -12.25 16.68
CA LYS A 156 -13.16 -13.22 16.92
C LYS A 156 -12.68 -13.73 15.56
N PRO A 157 -11.46 -13.39 15.11
CA PRO A 157 -10.96 -13.89 13.84
C PRO A 157 -10.83 -15.43 13.88
N SER A 158 -11.06 -16.06 12.74
CA SER A 158 -10.81 -17.49 12.58
C SER A 158 -9.30 -17.77 12.67
N LYS A 159 -8.93 -18.96 13.13
CA LYS A 159 -7.52 -19.41 13.14
C LYS A 159 -6.91 -19.29 11.74
N TYR A 160 -7.65 -19.72 10.71
CA TYR A 160 -7.24 -19.64 9.32
C TYR A 160 -6.85 -18.21 8.91
N LEU A 161 -7.66 -17.20 9.25
CA LEU A 161 -7.37 -15.81 8.93
C LEU A 161 -6.12 -15.31 9.66
N THR A 162 -5.93 -15.68 10.92
CA THR A 162 -4.73 -15.30 11.68
C THR A 162 -3.48 -15.95 11.13
N ASP A 163 -3.53 -17.22 10.73
CA ASP A 163 -2.40 -17.94 10.16
C ASP A 163 -1.96 -17.29 8.83
N VAL A 164 -2.90 -17.02 7.91
CA VAL A 164 -2.62 -16.35 6.61
C VAL A 164 -2.04 -14.95 6.76
N VAL A 165 -2.34 -14.22 7.84
CA VAL A 165 -1.81 -12.87 8.08
C VAL A 165 -0.41 -12.88 8.69
N ASN A 166 -0.04 -13.97 9.37
CA ASN A 166 1.25 -14.11 10.05
C ASN A 166 2.32 -14.82 9.19
N GLU A 167 1.92 -15.38 8.05
CA GLU A 167 2.83 -15.85 6.98
C GLU A 167 3.44 -14.67 6.21
#